data_AF-A0A3A5VY63-F1
#
_entry.id   AF-A0A3A5VY63-F1
#
_cell.length_a   1.000
_cell.length_b   1.000
_cell.length_c   1.000
_cell.angle_alpha   90.00
_cell.angle_beta   90.00
_cell.angle_gamma   90.00
#
_symmetry.space_group_name_H-M   'P 1'
#
loop_
_entity.id
_entity.type
_entity.pdbx_description
1 polymer ?
#
loop_
_entity_poly.entity_id
_entity_poly.type
_entity_poly.pdbx_seq_one_letter_code
_entity_poly.pdbx_strand_id
1 'polypeptide(L)'
;MDHDNDGTDDFEDDDADGDGIDDREEVNDADPNTNIYDHDNDGISDAVDLDIDNDGIDNREDVDDMGADMSRDHDNDGLDDAADTDDDNDDILDVDEADGATGSYRYDHDNDGIWDLTDNDDDNDGLMDWFEVNDGNDLTGQFDADNDGIEDHEDADDDNDGILDIYEF
;
A
#
# COMPACT_ATOMS: atom_id res chain seq x y z
N MET A 1 -2.79 -2.39 18.06
CA MET A 1 -3.20 -1.69 16.84
C MET A 1 -2.17 -0.62 16.78
N ASP A 2 -1.42 -0.71 15.70
CA ASP A 2 -0.09 -0.21 15.43
C ASP A 2 -0.26 0.11 13.94
N HIS A 3 -0.74 1.32 13.63
CA HIS A 3 -1.22 1.65 12.28
C HIS A 3 -0.06 1.88 11.31
N ASP A 4 1.09 2.35 11.80
CA ASP A 4 2.28 2.64 10.99
C ASP A 4 3.36 1.55 11.05
N ASN A 5 3.05 0.41 11.68
CA ASN A 5 3.91 -0.78 11.74
C ASN A 5 5.34 -0.51 12.28
N ASP A 6 5.52 0.53 13.10
CA ASP A 6 6.81 0.89 13.73
C ASP A 6 7.19 -0.10 14.86
N GLY A 7 6.23 -0.92 15.29
CA GLY A 7 6.34 -1.88 16.38
C GLY A 7 5.92 -1.31 17.74
N THR A 8 5.26 -0.15 17.75
CA THR A 8 4.69 0.53 18.91
C THR A 8 3.17 0.64 18.73
N ASP A 9 2.39 0.03 19.62
CA ASP A 9 0.93 0.20 19.58
C ASP A 9 0.55 1.71 19.61
N ASP A 10 -0.45 2.16 18.84
CA ASP A 10 -0.88 3.57 18.67
C ASP A 10 -1.04 4.33 20.01
N PHE A 11 -1.40 3.64 21.08
CA PHE A 11 -1.63 4.28 22.39
C PHE A 11 -0.32 4.59 23.15
N GLU A 12 0.79 3.98 22.73
CA GLU A 12 2.16 4.24 23.18
C GLU A 12 2.99 4.97 22.11
N ASP A 13 2.50 5.09 20.87
CA ASP A 13 3.10 5.87 19.81
C ASP A 13 2.90 7.38 20.00
N ASP A 14 3.87 8.17 19.53
CA ASP A 14 3.80 9.62 19.40
C ASP A 14 3.54 10.06 17.94
N ASP A 15 3.44 9.14 16.95
CA ASP A 15 3.25 9.33 15.48
C ASP A 15 2.48 8.12 14.88
N ALA A 16 1.22 7.92 15.28
CA ALA A 16 0.54 6.62 15.17
C ALA A 16 0.21 6.14 13.74
N ASP A 17 0.04 7.05 12.78
CA ASP A 17 -0.17 6.76 11.35
C ASP A 17 1.14 6.91 10.53
N GLY A 18 2.20 7.39 11.17
CA GLY A 18 3.53 7.34 10.64
C GLY A 18 3.92 8.47 9.70
N ASP A 19 3.01 9.43 9.42
CA ASP A 19 3.20 10.47 8.40
C ASP A 19 4.35 11.47 8.70
N GLY A 20 5.01 11.31 9.85
CA GLY A 20 6.12 12.12 10.32
C GLY A 20 5.67 13.35 11.11
N ILE A 21 4.38 13.45 11.42
CA ILE A 21 3.75 14.47 12.25
C ILE A 21 3.34 13.84 13.59
N ASP A 22 3.87 14.40 14.67
CA ASP A 22 3.53 13.93 16.02
C ASP A 22 2.02 14.00 16.30
N ASP A 23 1.44 12.91 16.85
CA ASP A 23 0.05 12.74 17.32
C ASP A 23 -0.53 14.00 17.99
N ARG A 24 0.31 14.67 18.78
CA ARG A 24 -0.12 15.84 19.57
C ARG A 24 -0.21 17.07 18.70
N GLU A 25 0.56 17.18 17.64
CA GLU A 25 0.44 18.24 16.64
C GLU A 25 -0.87 18.07 15.88
N GLU A 26 -1.10 16.89 15.31
CA GLU A 26 -2.31 16.51 14.57
C GLU A 26 -3.61 16.71 15.36
N VAL A 27 -3.68 16.17 16.58
CA VAL A 27 -4.88 16.33 17.43
C VAL A 27 -5.16 17.81 17.78
N ASN A 28 -4.18 18.71 17.63
CA ASN A 28 -4.31 20.13 18.00
C ASN A 28 -4.27 21.13 16.85
N ASP A 29 -3.99 20.72 15.62
CA ASP A 29 -3.84 21.64 14.49
C ASP A 29 -5.19 22.00 13.82
N ALA A 30 -6.22 21.18 14.07
CA ALA A 30 -7.56 21.26 13.51
C ALA A 30 -7.61 21.07 11.98
N ASP A 31 -6.60 20.43 11.40
CA ASP A 31 -6.60 19.90 10.05
C ASP A 31 -7.17 18.48 10.08
N PRO A 32 -8.24 18.19 9.33
CA PRO A 32 -8.76 16.83 9.24
C PRO A 32 -7.86 15.88 8.42
N ASN A 33 -6.85 16.42 7.73
CA ASN A 33 -5.96 15.69 6.83
C ASN A 33 -4.64 15.25 7.47
N THR A 34 -4.52 15.35 8.79
CA THR A 34 -3.36 14.91 9.58
C THR A 34 -3.96 14.20 10.78
N ASN A 35 -4.50 13.02 10.55
CA ASN A 35 -5.28 12.33 11.57
C ASN A 35 -4.64 10.97 11.81
N ILE A 36 -4.03 10.82 12.98
CA ILE A 36 -3.56 9.59 13.67
C ILE A 36 -4.23 8.23 13.38
N TYR A 37 -5.37 8.20 12.71
CA TYR A 37 -6.03 7.03 12.14
C TYR A 37 -6.29 7.28 10.65
N ASP A 38 -5.21 7.34 9.87
CA ASP A 38 -5.14 7.53 8.41
C ASP A 38 -4.11 6.53 7.87
N HIS A 39 -4.51 5.26 7.73
CA HIS A 39 -3.62 4.11 7.50
C HIS A 39 -2.74 4.27 6.26
N ASP A 40 -3.32 4.70 5.16
CA ASP A 40 -2.62 5.02 3.91
C ASP A 40 -1.99 6.43 3.90
N ASN A 41 -2.27 7.30 4.87
CA ASN A 41 -1.85 8.70 4.90
C ASN A 41 -2.39 9.60 3.76
N ASP A 42 -3.58 9.32 3.21
CA ASP A 42 -4.18 10.07 2.07
C ASP A 42 -4.85 11.40 2.48
N GLY A 43 -4.93 11.64 3.78
CA GLY A 43 -5.59 12.77 4.41
C GLY A 43 -7.09 12.57 4.63
N ILE A 44 -7.59 11.33 4.53
CA ILE A 44 -8.98 10.90 4.72
C ILE A 44 -9.00 9.72 5.70
N SER A 45 -8.93 10.04 6.98
CA SER A 45 -9.10 9.06 8.06
C SER A 45 -9.99 7.83 7.80
N ASP A 46 -9.49 6.67 8.22
CA ASP A 46 -10.10 5.34 8.08
C ASP A 46 -11.58 5.27 8.46
N ALA A 47 -12.02 6.13 9.38
CA ALA A 47 -13.41 6.19 9.81
C ALA A 47 -14.39 6.62 8.70
N VAL A 48 -13.89 7.27 7.65
CA VAL A 48 -14.65 7.77 6.51
C VAL A 48 -14.05 7.40 5.17
N ASP A 49 -12.83 6.86 5.12
CA ASP A 49 -12.30 6.26 3.92
C ASP A 49 -13.14 5.08 3.42
N LEU A 50 -13.23 4.95 2.11
CA LEU A 50 -13.81 3.83 1.39
C LEU A 50 -12.77 2.82 0.91
N ASP A 51 -11.48 3.16 0.97
CA ASP A 51 -10.30 2.45 0.45
C ASP A 51 -9.13 2.81 1.41
N ILE A 52 -9.01 2.08 2.53
CA ILE A 52 -8.19 2.50 3.70
C ILE A 52 -6.68 2.34 3.46
N ASP A 53 -6.34 1.42 2.58
CA ASP A 53 -5.00 1.08 2.15
C ASP A 53 -4.67 1.65 0.77
N ASN A 54 -5.62 2.17 0.00
CA ASN A 54 -5.40 2.64 -1.39
C ASN A 54 -4.94 1.54 -2.37
N ASP A 55 -5.36 0.30 -2.15
CA ASP A 55 -5.09 -0.82 -3.06
C ASP A 55 -6.01 -0.80 -4.31
N GLY A 56 -6.92 0.17 -4.42
CA GLY A 56 -7.88 0.31 -5.51
C GLY A 56 -9.19 -0.47 -5.31
N ILE A 57 -9.37 -1.16 -4.19
CA ILE A 57 -10.51 -2.00 -3.84
C ILE A 57 -11.28 -1.40 -2.65
N ASP A 58 -12.55 -1.01 -2.88
CA ASP A 58 -13.39 -0.47 -1.79
C ASP A 58 -13.49 -1.48 -0.61
N ASN A 59 -13.20 -1.04 0.64
CA ASN A 59 -13.13 -1.82 1.90
C ASN A 59 -14.27 -2.82 2.15
N ARG A 60 -15.40 -2.71 1.42
CA ARG A 60 -16.54 -3.64 1.54
C ARG A 60 -16.45 -4.83 0.61
N GLU A 61 -15.79 -4.65 -0.52
CA GLU A 61 -15.51 -5.67 -1.52
C GLU A 61 -14.12 -6.24 -1.35
N ASP A 62 -13.26 -5.52 -0.62
CA ASP A 62 -11.94 -5.97 -0.26
C ASP A 62 -11.96 -6.98 0.91
N VAL A 63 -11.90 -8.25 0.52
CA VAL A 63 -12.01 -9.43 1.39
C VAL A 63 -11.38 -10.64 0.70
N ASP A 64 -10.66 -11.46 1.46
CA ASP A 64 -10.05 -12.68 0.91
C ASP A 64 -11.10 -13.75 0.53
N ASP A 65 -10.61 -14.81 -0.12
CA ASP A 65 -11.38 -15.99 -0.53
C ASP A 65 -12.07 -16.74 0.64
N MET A 66 -11.62 -16.50 1.88
CA MET A 66 -12.17 -17.03 3.13
C MET A 66 -13.10 -16.04 3.87
N GLY A 67 -13.22 -14.80 3.39
CA GLY A 67 -13.94 -13.67 3.98
C GLY A 67 -13.22 -13.02 5.16
N ALA A 68 -11.88 -13.05 5.19
CA ALA A 68 -11.07 -12.15 5.98
C ALA A 68 -11.21 -10.71 5.46
N ASP A 69 -10.96 -9.76 6.35
CA ASP A 69 -10.96 -8.33 6.04
C ASP A 69 -9.54 -8.03 5.56
N MET A 70 -9.43 -7.43 4.37
CA MET A 70 -8.15 -7.14 3.72
C MET A 70 -7.91 -5.63 3.60
N SER A 71 -8.76 -4.79 4.23
CA SER A 71 -8.76 -3.33 3.99
C SER A 71 -7.59 -2.56 4.63
N ARG A 72 -6.50 -3.29 4.85
CA ARG A 72 -5.22 -2.91 5.41
C ARG A 72 -4.16 -3.88 4.88
N ASP A 73 -4.25 -4.25 3.61
CA ASP A 73 -3.42 -5.25 2.91
C ASP A 73 -3.06 -4.65 1.55
N HIS A 74 -2.24 -3.61 1.57
CA HIS A 74 -2.04 -2.71 0.43
C HIS A 74 -1.58 -3.44 -0.84
N ASP A 75 -0.74 -4.46 -0.69
CA ASP A 75 -0.21 -5.30 -1.76
C ASP A 75 -1.06 -6.54 -2.10
N ASN A 76 -2.18 -6.74 -1.39
CA ASN A 76 -3.07 -7.89 -1.51
C ASN A 76 -2.42 -9.29 -1.27
N ASP A 77 -1.30 -9.39 -0.54
CA ASP A 77 -0.58 -10.66 -0.33
C ASP A 77 -1.24 -11.61 0.72
N GLY A 78 -2.19 -11.09 1.50
CA GLY A 78 -2.86 -11.81 2.58
C GLY A 78 -2.32 -11.55 3.99
N LEU A 79 -1.36 -10.64 4.15
CA LEU A 79 -0.79 -10.15 5.40
C LEU A 79 -1.11 -8.67 5.61
N ASP A 80 -2.09 -8.42 6.50
CA ASP A 80 -2.36 -7.08 7.04
C ASP A 80 -1.05 -6.28 7.25
N ASP A 81 -0.94 -5.07 6.70
CA ASP A 81 0.25 -4.19 6.69
C ASP A 81 0.90 -4.09 8.07
N ALA A 82 0.13 -4.21 9.17
CA ALA A 82 0.70 -4.24 10.53
C ALA A 82 1.49 -5.54 10.86
N ALA A 83 1.58 -6.48 9.93
CA ALA A 83 2.23 -7.76 10.02
C ALA A 83 3.09 -8.08 8.79
N ASP A 84 2.85 -7.41 7.66
CA ASP A 84 3.81 -7.33 6.56
C ASP A 84 5.04 -6.51 6.97
N THR A 85 6.11 -6.63 6.19
CA THR A 85 7.34 -5.86 6.30
C THR A 85 7.73 -5.22 4.97
N ASP A 86 6.87 -5.32 3.97
CA ASP A 86 7.03 -4.92 2.58
C ASP A 86 5.64 -4.58 1.99
N ASP A 87 4.99 -3.53 2.52
CA ASP A 87 3.55 -3.27 2.35
C ASP A 87 3.10 -3.05 0.88
N ASP A 88 4.01 -2.78 -0.05
CA ASP A 88 3.77 -2.65 -1.50
C ASP A 88 4.49 -3.70 -2.35
N ASN A 89 5.10 -4.71 -1.73
CA ASN A 89 5.83 -5.80 -2.38
C ASN A 89 6.85 -5.36 -3.46
N ASP A 90 7.48 -4.20 -3.27
CA ASP A 90 8.44 -3.63 -4.20
C ASP A 90 9.89 -4.20 -4.04
N ASP A 91 10.04 -5.24 -3.22
CA ASP A 91 11.29 -5.89 -2.79
C ASP A 91 12.19 -5.03 -1.87
N ILE A 92 11.67 -3.90 -1.35
CA ILE A 92 12.32 -2.95 -0.43
C ILE A 92 11.51 -2.81 0.86
N LEU A 93 11.83 -3.67 1.84
CA LEU A 93 11.25 -3.59 3.19
C LEU A 93 10.95 -2.16 3.69
N ASP A 94 9.77 -1.91 4.26
CA ASP A 94 9.31 -0.57 4.69
C ASP A 94 10.38 0.18 5.50
N VAL A 95 11.08 -0.54 6.39
CA VAL A 95 12.15 0.03 7.25
C VAL A 95 13.37 0.57 6.50
N ASP A 96 13.60 0.08 5.29
CA ASP A 96 14.74 0.39 4.41
C ASP A 96 14.34 1.35 3.27
N GLU A 97 13.06 1.66 3.13
CA GLU A 97 12.52 2.63 2.18
C GLU A 97 12.90 4.09 2.46
N ALA A 98 12.52 4.95 1.52
CA ALA A 98 12.63 6.38 1.73
C ALA A 98 11.69 6.84 2.85
N ASP A 99 12.23 7.60 3.80
CA ASP A 99 11.55 8.03 5.02
C ASP A 99 11.20 6.91 6.04
N GLY A 100 11.41 5.64 5.69
CA GLY A 100 11.37 4.46 6.57
C GLY A 100 9.97 3.86 6.69
N ALA A 101 9.74 2.97 7.67
CA ALA A 101 8.49 2.18 7.79
C ALA A 101 7.19 2.99 7.93
N THR A 102 7.34 4.30 8.13
CA THR A 102 6.26 5.24 8.34
C THR A 102 6.10 6.20 7.15
N GLY A 103 7.01 6.13 6.17
CA GLY A 103 6.97 6.98 4.99
C GLY A 103 5.87 6.52 4.03
N SER A 104 5.36 7.44 3.22
CA SER A 104 4.43 7.12 2.11
C SER A 104 5.09 6.33 0.96
N TYR A 105 6.34 5.89 1.14
CA TYR A 105 7.04 5.11 0.11
C TYR A 105 6.61 3.64 0.15
N ARG A 106 6.13 3.13 1.30
CA ARG A 106 5.62 1.76 1.51
C ARG A 106 4.35 1.41 0.71
N TYR A 107 4.03 2.28 -0.22
CA TYR A 107 2.81 2.39 -1.00
C TYR A 107 3.18 2.94 -2.41
N ASP A 108 4.38 2.62 -2.92
CA ASP A 108 4.99 3.08 -4.19
C ASP A 108 5.41 1.82 -4.99
N HIS A 109 4.43 0.99 -5.38
CA HIS A 109 4.62 -0.35 -5.95
C HIS A 109 5.67 -0.40 -7.09
N ASP A 110 5.70 0.61 -7.96
CA ASP A 110 6.61 0.66 -9.11
C ASP A 110 7.97 1.35 -8.84
N ASN A 111 8.19 1.82 -7.61
CA ASN A 111 9.41 2.48 -7.19
C ASN A 111 9.77 3.75 -8.00
N ASP A 112 8.81 4.41 -8.65
CA ASP A 112 9.07 5.59 -9.47
C ASP A 112 9.18 6.89 -8.64
N GLY A 113 8.77 6.82 -7.37
CA GLY A 113 8.76 7.90 -6.40
C GLY A 113 7.49 8.73 -6.46
N ILE A 114 6.41 8.18 -7.00
CA ILE A 114 5.06 8.73 -7.01
C ILE A 114 4.19 7.72 -6.28
N TRP A 115 3.88 8.08 -5.05
CA TRP A 115 2.94 7.36 -4.22
C TRP A 115 1.63 6.98 -4.95
N ASP A 116 1.22 5.71 -4.85
CA ASP A 116 0.17 5.03 -5.64
C ASP A 116 -1.15 5.80 -5.68
N LEU A 117 -1.59 6.37 -4.54
CA LEU A 117 -2.75 7.25 -4.48
C LEU A 117 -2.76 8.35 -5.57
N THR A 118 -1.56 8.83 -5.92
CA THR A 118 -1.35 9.89 -6.90
C THR A 118 -0.74 9.44 -8.21
N ASP A 119 -0.21 8.22 -8.26
CA ASP A 119 0.08 7.57 -9.54
C ASP A 119 -1.24 7.21 -10.24
N ASN A 120 -1.15 6.84 -11.50
CA ASN A 120 -2.27 6.38 -12.30
C ASN A 120 -1.83 5.14 -13.11
N ASP A 121 -0.76 4.46 -12.71
CA ASP A 121 -0.06 3.35 -13.40
C ASP A 121 0.87 2.64 -12.38
N ASP A 122 0.29 2.09 -11.30
CA ASP A 122 1.00 1.67 -10.08
C ASP A 122 2.01 0.51 -10.28
N ASP A 123 1.90 -0.25 -11.37
CA ASP A 123 2.86 -1.29 -11.77
C ASP A 123 3.73 -0.90 -12.99
N ASN A 124 3.56 0.33 -13.49
CA ASN A 124 4.27 0.89 -14.64
C ASN A 124 4.18 0.06 -15.94
N ASP A 125 3.14 -0.77 -16.12
CA ASP A 125 2.95 -1.60 -17.30
C ASP A 125 2.52 -0.79 -18.56
N GLY A 126 2.06 0.44 -18.34
CA GLY A 126 1.60 1.40 -19.35
C GLY A 126 0.10 1.36 -19.67
N LEU A 127 -0.69 0.64 -18.88
CA LEU A 127 -2.12 0.78 -18.69
C LEU A 127 -2.34 1.88 -17.64
N MET A 128 -3.41 1.87 -16.88
CA MET A 128 -3.69 2.99 -15.96
C MET A 128 -4.72 2.48 -14.99
N ASP A 129 -4.50 2.47 -13.68
CA ASP A 129 -5.23 1.65 -12.69
C ASP A 129 -6.76 1.69 -12.84
N TRP A 130 -7.29 2.85 -13.22
CA TRP A 130 -8.70 2.97 -13.57
C TRP A 130 -9.18 1.93 -14.61
N PHE A 131 -8.36 1.56 -15.58
CA PHE A 131 -8.61 0.54 -16.58
C PHE A 131 -8.44 -0.86 -15.99
N GLU A 132 -7.36 -1.17 -15.28
CA GLU A 132 -7.14 -2.44 -14.58
C GLU A 132 -8.37 -2.81 -13.75
N VAL A 133 -8.79 -1.90 -12.86
CA VAL A 133 -9.91 -2.13 -11.94
C VAL A 133 -11.27 -2.26 -12.66
N ASN A 134 -11.44 -1.66 -13.85
CA ASN A 134 -12.77 -1.52 -14.48
C ASN A 134 -12.98 -2.30 -15.78
N ASP A 135 -11.94 -2.89 -16.37
CA ASP A 135 -12.08 -3.58 -17.66
C ASP A 135 -12.63 -5.01 -17.52
N GLY A 136 -12.51 -5.60 -16.32
CA GLY A 136 -12.95 -6.94 -15.97
C GLY A 136 -12.08 -8.05 -16.58
N ASN A 137 -10.79 -7.79 -16.74
CA ASN A 137 -9.78 -8.70 -17.25
C ASN A 137 -8.68 -8.93 -16.22
N ASP A 138 -8.66 -10.12 -15.64
CA ASP A 138 -7.66 -10.56 -14.66
C ASP A 138 -6.22 -10.72 -15.22
N LEU A 139 -5.89 -10.11 -16.37
CA LEU A 139 -4.54 -10.10 -17.00
C LEU A 139 -4.00 -8.67 -17.15
N THR A 140 -4.63 -7.76 -16.43
CA THR A 140 -4.35 -6.33 -16.35
C THR A 140 -4.73 -5.99 -14.91
N GLY A 141 -4.13 -6.74 -13.96
CA GLY A 141 -4.24 -6.40 -12.54
C GLY A 141 -3.39 -5.16 -12.29
N GLN A 142 -3.67 -4.44 -11.20
CA GLN A 142 -2.96 -3.21 -10.82
C GLN A 142 -1.51 -3.48 -10.37
N PHE A 143 -1.17 -4.76 -10.18
CA PHE A 143 0.08 -5.27 -9.66
C PHE A 143 0.52 -6.48 -10.53
N ASP A 144 0.50 -6.33 -11.87
CA ASP A 144 0.83 -7.37 -12.87
C ASP A 144 1.66 -6.74 -14.01
N ALA A 145 2.90 -6.35 -13.68
CA ALA A 145 3.77 -5.51 -14.52
C ALA A 145 4.03 -6.09 -15.92
N ASP A 146 4.04 -7.42 -16.09
CA ASP A 146 4.19 -8.08 -17.40
C ASP A 146 2.88 -8.55 -18.06
N ASN A 147 1.75 -8.41 -17.38
CA ASN A 147 0.41 -8.81 -17.81
C ASN A 147 0.27 -10.31 -18.10
N ASP A 148 0.91 -11.18 -17.33
CA ASP A 148 0.80 -12.63 -17.48
C ASP A 148 -0.32 -13.27 -16.64
N GLY A 149 -0.89 -12.49 -15.71
CA GLY A 149 -1.99 -12.88 -14.83
C GLY A 149 -1.55 -13.58 -13.56
N ILE A 150 -0.29 -13.36 -13.15
CA ILE A 150 0.24 -13.65 -11.83
C ILE A 150 0.57 -12.27 -11.22
N GLU A 151 0.11 -12.03 -9.99
CA GLU A 151 0.45 -10.78 -9.28
C GLU A 151 1.95 -10.74 -9.01
N ASP A 152 2.55 -9.56 -9.05
CA ASP A 152 4.00 -9.35 -9.00
C ASP A 152 4.63 -10.03 -7.77
N HIS A 153 3.98 -9.97 -6.61
CA HIS A 153 4.43 -10.63 -5.37
C HIS A 153 4.46 -12.18 -5.41
N GLU A 154 3.72 -12.80 -6.33
CA GLU A 154 3.72 -14.25 -6.58
C GLU A 154 4.44 -14.65 -7.88
N ASP A 155 4.85 -13.68 -8.71
CA ASP A 155 5.72 -13.91 -9.85
C ASP A 155 7.19 -14.04 -9.40
N ALA A 156 8.03 -14.60 -10.27
CA ALA A 156 9.45 -14.76 -10.05
C ALA A 156 10.30 -14.05 -11.13
N ASP A 157 9.64 -13.35 -12.06
CA ASP A 157 10.15 -12.59 -13.22
C ASP A 157 9.04 -11.59 -13.64
N ASP A 158 8.64 -10.74 -12.69
CA ASP A 158 7.51 -9.78 -12.74
C ASP A 158 7.53 -8.84 -13.96
N ASP A 159 8.72 -8.51 -14.48
CA ASP A 159 8.90 -7.67 -15.68
C ASP A 159 9.13 -8.47 -16.99
N ASN A 160 9.22 -9.80 -16.87
CA ASN A 160 9.49 -10.78 -17.93
C ASN A 160 10.72 -10.45 -18.81
N ASP A 161 11.74 -9.82 -18.24
CA ASP A 161 13.00 -9.56 -18.93
C ASP A 161 13.87 -10.81 -19.06
N GLY A 162 13.57 -11.85 -18.28
CA GLY A 162 14.22 -13.15 -18.26
C GLY A 162 15.37 -13.26 -17.25
N ILE A 163 15.46 -12.31 -16.32
CA ILE A 163 16.18 -12.44 -15.06
C ILE A 163 15.18 -13.06 -14.06
N LEU A 164 15.45 -13.09 -12.76
CA LEU A 164 14.45 -13.47 -11.76
C LEU A 164 14.61 -12.42 -10.67
N ASP A 165 13.53 -12.00 -10.04
CA ASP A 165 13.48 -10.84 -9.12
C ASP A 165 14.51 -11.00 -8.00
N ILE A 166 14.73 -12.25 -7.55
CA ILE A 166 15.81 -12.62 -6.61
C ILE A 166 17.25 -12.26 -7.04
N TYR A 167 17.46 -11.80 -8.27
CA TYR A 167 18.72 -11.34 -8.85
C TYR A 167 18.70 -9.87 -9.29
N GLU A 168 17.59 -9.18 -9.05
CA GLU A 168 17.32 -7.78 -9.34
C GLU A 168 17.60 -6.92 -8.11
N PHE A 169 17.87 -5.63 -8.31
CA PHE A 169 18.36 -4.68 -7.30
C PHE A 169 18.17 -3.22 -7.72
#